data_AF-A0A3D3EYX2-F1
#
_entry.id   AF-A0A3D3EYX2-F1
#
_cell.length_a   1.000
_cell.length_b   1.000
_cell.length_c   1.000
_cell.angle_alpha   90.00
_cell.angle_beta   90.00
_cell.angle_gamma   90.00
#
_symmetry.space_group_name_H-M   'P 1'
#
loop_
_entity.id
_entity.type
_entity.pdbx_description
1 polymer ?
#
loop_
_entity_poly.entity_id
_entity_poly.type
_entity_poly.pdbx_seq_one_letter_code
_entity_poly.pdbx_strand_id
1 'polypeptide(L)' 'KGVQSPIGGNADILIFPNLETANAFYKGLMLFAEGELAGLIQGTSKPVVVMSRSESENSKYYCIALSCLKAEER' A
#
# COMPACT_ATOMS: atom_id res chain seq x y z
N LYS A 1 23.36 1.58 -12.58
CA LYS A 1 22.69 2.37 -13.63
C LYS A 1 23.29 3.77 -13.85
N GLY A 2 24.25 4.23 -13.04
CA GLY A 2 24.90 5.54 -13.26
C GLY A 2 23.97 6.76 -13.12
N VAL A 3 22.80 6.58 -12.49
CA VAL A 3 21.80 7.65 -12.33
C VAL A 3 22.06 8.36 -11.01
N GLN A 4 22.35 9.66 -11.05
CA GLN A 4 22.33 10.50 -9.85
C GLN A 4 20.88 10.81 -9.49
N SER A 5 20.48 10.42 -8.28
CA SER A 5 19.13 10.63 -7.76
C SER A 5 19.21 11.11 -6.32
N PRO A 6 18.40 12.11 -5.93
CA PRO A 6 18.33 12.56 -4.54
C PRO A 6 17.83 11.48 -3.57
N ILE A 7 17.16 10.44 -4.08
CA ILE A 7 16.62 9.33 -3.27
C ILE A 7 17.64 8.19 -3.11
N GLY A 8 18.59 8.05 -4.05
CA GLY A 8 19.64 7.02 -3.97
C GLY A 8 19.13 5.57 -3.94
N GLY A 9 17.88 5.32 -4.33
CA GLY A 9 17.25 3.99 -4.25
C GLY A 9 16.56 3.69 -2.92
N ASN A 10 16.53 4.64 -1.98
CA ASN A 10 15.86 4.52 -0.69
C ASN A 10 14.55 5.31 -0.66
N ALA A 11 13.54 4.87 -1.41
CA ALA A 11 12.26 5.57 -1.51
C ALA A 11 11.28 5.08 -0.43
N ASP A 12 10.66 6.01 0.31
CA ASP A 12 9.56 5.70 1.24
C ASP A 12 8.21 5.52 0.52
N ILE A 13 8.01 6.25 -0.59
CA ILE A 13 6.76 6.26 -1.36
C ILE A 13 7.06 6.01 -2.83
N LEU A 14 6.29 5.10 -3.44
CA LEU A 14 6.32 4.80 -4.86
C LEU A 14 5.02 5.28 -5.51
N ILE A 15 5.14 6.16 -6.51
CA ILE A 15 4.00 6.63 -7.31
C ILE A 15 4.01 5.87 -8.63
N PHE A 16 2.92 5.15 -8.89
CA PHE A 16 2.79 4.33 -10.10
C PHE A 16 2.18 5.15 -11.25
N PRO A 17 2.59 4.89 -12.51
CA PRO A 17 2.07 5.60 -13.67
C PRO A 17 0.61 5.25 -13.98
N ASN A 18 0.12 4.09 -13.52
CA ASN A 18 -1.26 3.63 -13.71
C ASN A 18 -1.62 2.52 -12.70
N LEU A 19 -2.89 2.12 -12.69
CA LEU A 19 -3.42 1.12 -11.76
C LEU A 19 -2.87 -0.27 -12.03
N GLU A 20 -2.67 -0.63 -13.29
CA GLU A 20 -2.20 -1.96 -13.71
C GLU A 20 -0.80 -2.25 -13.18
N THR A 21 0.11 -1.26 -13.29
CA THR A 21 1.48 -1.37 -12.75
C THR A 21 1.48 -1.43 -11.23
N ALA A 22 0.66 -0.63 -10.56
CA ALA A 22 0.50 -0.69 -9.10
C ALA A 22 -0.02 -2.06 -8.65
N ASN A 23 -1.07 -2.57 -9.30
CA ASN A 23 -1.74 -3.82 -8.95
C ASN A 23 -0.81 -5.02 -9.11
N ALA A 24 -0.12 -5.09 -10.25
CA ALA A 24 0.85 -6.16 -10.51
C ALA A 24 2.00 -6.10 -9.50
N PHE A 25 2.50 -4.91 -9.18
CA PHE A 25 3.59 -4.73 -8.22
C PHE A 25 3.22 -5.22 -6.82
N TYR A 26 2.14 -4.70 -6.21
CA TYR A 26 1.83 -5.07 -4.82
C TYR A 26 1.42 -6.54 -4.69
N LYS A 27 0.70 -7.10 -5.68
CA LYS A 27 0.40 -8.55 -5.70
C LYS A 27 1.67 -9.38 -5.83
N GLY A 28 2.63 -8.94 -6.63
CA GLY A 28 3.94 -9.57 -6.74
C GLY A 28 4.69 -9.60 -5.41
N LEU A 29 4.65 -8.50 -4.65
CA LEU A 29 5.23 -8.45 -3.30
C LEU A 29 4.58 -9.48 -2.37
N MET A 30 3.25 -9.56 -2.36
CA MET A 30 2.55 -10.52 -1.51
C MET A 30 2.81 -11.98 -1.92
N LEU A 31 2.83 -12.27 -3.22
CA LEU A 31 2.94 -13.63 -3.72
C LEU A 31 4.38 -14.18 -3.71
N PHE A 32 5.37 -13.32 -3.96
CA PHE A 32 6.74 -13.75 -4.23
C PHE A 32 7.77 -13.20 -3.26
N ALA A 33 7.46 -12.14 -2.52
CA ALA A 33 8.38 -11.51 -1.57
C ALA A 33 7.89 -11.61 -0.13
N GLU A 34 6.86 -12.43 0.13
CA GLU A 34 6.25 -12.61 1.46
C GLU A 34 5.81 -11.30 2.12
N GLY A 35 5.52 -10.28 1.29
CA GLY A 35 5.11 -8.96 1.76
C GLY A 35 3.69 -8.98 2.32
N GLU A 36 3.50 -8.30 3.46
CA GLU A 36 2.18 -8.04 4.01
C GLU A 36 1.65 -6.67 3.54
N LEU A 37 0.33 -6.53 3.43
CA LEU A 37 -0.31 -5.32 2.89
C LEU A 37 -1.18 -4.66 3.96
N ALA A 38 -1.05 -3.34 4.06
CA ALA A 38 -2.04 -2.46 4.68
C ALA A 38 -2.39 -1.36 3.69
N GLY A 39 -3.68 -1.10 3.49
CA GLY A 39 -4.16 -0.16 2.49
C GLY A 39 -5.54 0.40 2.83
N LEU A 40 -5.78 1.64 2.41
CA LEU A 40 -7.06 2.33 2.55
C LEU A 40 -7.18 3.44 1.50
N ILE A 41 -8.41 3.86 1.21
CA ILE A 41 -8.67 5.01 0.33
C ILE A 41 -8.62 6.29 1.15
N GLN A 42 -7.71 7.19 0.75
CA GLN A 42 -7.51 8.53 1.32
C GLN A 42 -8.22 9.61 0.51
N GLY A 43 -8.41 10.80 1.12
CA GLY A 43 -9.01 11.98 0.48
C GLY A 43 -10.52 12.16 0.74
N THR A 44 -11.17 11.16 1.32
CA THR A 44 -12.53 11.23 1.86
C THR A 44 -12.55 11.85 3.25
N SER A 45 -13.74 12.22 3.77
CA SER A 45 -13.86 12.77 5.12
C SER A 45 -13.50 11.76 6.22
N LYS A 46 -13.62 10.46 5.96
CA LYS A 46 -13.25 9.35 6.84
C LYS A 46 -12.50 8.28 6.05
N PRO A 47 -11.60 7.49 6.67
CA PRO A 47 -10.92 6.39 6.00
C PRO A 47 -11.92 5.37 5.42
N VAL A 48 -11.64 4.86 4.23
CA VAL A 48 -12.46 3.81 3.60
C VAL A 48 -11.58 2.60 3.29
N VAL A 49 -11.96 1.44 3.81
CA VAL A 49 -11.26 0.17 3.56
C VAL A 49 -11.92 -0.55 2.38
N VAL A 50 -11.13 -0.89 1.37
CA VAL A 50 -11.54 -1.70 0.22
C VAL A 50 -10.50 -2.79 0.01
N MET A 51 -10.94 -4.05 0.07
CA MET A 51 -10.07 -5.23 0.05
C MET A 51 -10.37 -6.10 -1.16
N SER A 52 -9.35 -6.77 -1.69
CA SER A 52 -9.54 -7.91 -2.58
C SER A 52 -10.01 -9.12 -1.77
N ARG A 53 -10.90 -9.91 -2.36
CA ARG A 53 -11.37 -11.18 -1.78
C ARG A 53 -10.23 -12.18 -1.52
N SER A 54 -9.16 -12.10 -2.31
CA SER A 54 -8.01 -13.00 -2.22
C SER A 54 -6.99 -12.62 -1.14
N GLU A 55 -7.20 -11.54 -0.39
CA GLU A 55 -6.26 -11.11 0.65
C GLU A 55 -6.41 -11.92 1.94
N SER A 56 -5.27 -12.09 2.63
CA SER A 56 -5.17 -12.82 3.90
C SER A 56 -5.93 -12.14 5.03
N GLU A 57 -6.19 -12.89 6.10
CA GLU A 57 -6.80 -12.35 7.32
C GLU A 57 -5.93 -11.26 7.96
N ASN A 58 -4.61 -11.45 8.00
CA ASN A 58 -3.66 -10.45 8.49
C ASN A 58 -3.73 -9.14 7.70
N SER A 59 -3.72 -9.20 6.36
CA SER A 59 -3.81 -7.98 5.54
C SER A 59 -5.10 -7.21 5.82
N LYS A 60 -6.23 -7.91 5.98
CA LYS A 60 -7.51 -7.29 6.36
C LYS A 60 -7.42 -6.61 7.73
N TYR A 61 -6.82 -7.29 8.71
CA TYR A 61 -6.59 -6.74 10.03
C TYR A 61 -5.71 -5.48 9.99
N TYR A 62 -4.60 -5.50 9.24
CA TYR A 62 -3.72 -4.34 9.11
C TYR A 62 -4.38 -3.15 8.43
N CYS A 63 -5.24 -3.37 7.43
CA CYS A 63 -6.01 -2.28 6.82
C CYS A 63 -6.96 -1.61 7.82
N ILE A 64 -7.58 -2.39 8.72
CA ILE A 64 -8.42 -1.85 9.81
C ILE A 64 -7.54 -1.07 10.80
N ALA A 65 -6.43 -1.63 11.26
CA ALA A 65 -5.51 -0.96 12.17
C ALA A 65 -4.98 0.37 11.60
N LEU A 66 -4.58 0.36 10.32
CA LEU A 66 -4.13 1.56 9.61
C LEU A 66 -5.26 2.60 9.52
N SER A 67 -6.51 2.16 9.31
CA SER A 67 -7.67 3.05 9.26
C SER A 67 -7.98 3.67 10.62
N CYS A 68 -7.82 2.94 11.71
CA CYS A 68 -7.94 3.49 13.07
C CYS A 68 -6.88 4.57 13.31
N LEU A 69 -5.61 4.27 13.01
CA LEU A 69 -4.52 5.22 13.13
C LEU A 69 -4.79 6.51 12.33
N LYS A 70 -5.28 6.38 11.10
CA LYS A 70 -5.62 7.54 10.25
C LYS A 70 -6.90 8.25 10.67
N ALA A 71 -7.82 7.60 11.37
CA ALA A 71 -9.00 8.26 11.92
C ALA A 71 -8.67 9.13 13.15
N GLU A 72 -7.61 8.78 13.88
CA GLU A 72 -7.12 9.50 15.07
C GLU A 72 -6.30 10.75 14.71
N GLU A 73 -5.68 10.82 13.53
CA GLU A 73 -4.88 11.97 13.04
C GLU A 73 -5.72 13.23 12.70
N ARG A 74 -6.86 13.45 13.38
CA ARG A 74 -7.71 14.64 13.25
C ARG A 74 -7.50 15.65 14.36
#